data_AF-A0A352IQK3-F1
#
_entry.id   AF-A0A352IQK3-F1
#
_cell.length_a   1.000
_cell.length_b   1.000
_cell.length_c   1.000
_cell.angle_alpha   90.00
_cell.angle_beta   90.00
_cell.angle_gamma   90.00
#
_symmetry.space_group_name_H-M   'P 1'
#
loop_
_entity.id
_entity.type
_entity.pdbx_description
1 polymer ?
#
loop_
_entity_poly.entity_id
_entity_poly.type
_entity_poly.pdbx_seq_one_letter_code
_entity_poly.pdbx_strand_id
1 'polypeptide(L)'
;RLYRLDSSGIDRTLDSIAPGDCFAEVMIYADPPRYACYAEALKSSEVLMIPVKAYQDMLESNPKYAQAALRHYAKRAVSRFHDLEIMTVQNARDRLIRYLIDLLP
;
A
#
# COMPACT_ATOMS: atom_id res chain seq x y z
N ARG A 1 10.27 0.38 -1.63
CA ARG A 1 9.47 -0.13 -2.76
C ARG A 1 8.70 -1.37 -2.33
N LEU A 2 7.52 -1.60 -2.91
CA LEU A 2 6.76 -2.86 -2.80
C LEU A 2 6.85 -3.63 -4.11
N TYR A 3 7.08 -4.94 -4.06
CA TYR A 3 7.23 -5.76 -5.27
C TYR A 3 6.78 -7.22 -5.09
N ARG A 4 6.52 -7.91 -6.20
CA ARG A 4 6.31 -9.36 -6.25
C ARG A 4 7.28 -10.01 -7.22
N LEU A 5 7.62 -11.27 -6.95
CA LEU A 5 8.32 -12.14 -7.90
C LEU A 5 7.28 -12.78 -8.83
N ASP A 6 7.54 -12.79 -10.14
CA ASP A 6 6.81 -13.67 -11.04
C ASP A 6 7.37 -15.10 -11.01
N SER A 7 6.77 -16.02 -11.77
CA SER A 7 7.19 -17.43 -11.80
C SER A 7 8.61 -17.64 -12.32
N SER A 8 9.19 -16.64 -12.99
CA SER A 8 10.59 -16.67 -13.45
C SER A 8 11.57 -16.06 -12.44
N GLY A 9 11.06 -15.52 -11.32
CA GLY A 9 11.86 -14.86 -10.30
C GLY A 9 12.15 -13.39 -10.60
N ILE A 10 11.48 -12.78 -11.59
CA ILE A 10 11.68 -11.37 -11.91
C ILE A 10 10.81 -10.49 -11.00
N ASP A 11 11.44 -9.50 -10.38
CA ASP A 11 10.77 -8.48 -9.58
C ASP A 11 9.85 -7.61 -10.44
N ARG A 12 8.59 -7.52 -10.03
CA ARG A 12 7.62 -6.55 -10.52
C ARG A 12 7.27 -5.58 -9.42
N THR A 13 7.74 -4.34 -9.54
CA THR A 13 7.36 -3.25 -8.64
C THR A 13 5.87 -3.02 -8.72
N LEU A 14 5.21 -3.05 -7.57
CA LEU A 14 3.79 -2.79 -7.41
C LEU A 14 3.53 -1.35 -6.98
N ASP A 15 4.40 -0.82 -6.11
CA ASP A 15 4.15 0.47 -5.46
C ASP A 15 5.45 1.06 -4.88
N SER A 16 5.43 2.36 -4.58
CA SER A 16 6.48 3.06 -3.84
C SER A 16 5.89 3.76 -2.63
N ILE A 17 6.64 3.81 -1.54
CA ILE A 17 6.15 4.29 -0.24
C ILE A 17 7.04 5.42 0.24
N ALA A 18 6.44 6.48 0.76
CA ALA A 18 7.10 7.65 1.31
C ALA A 18 6.93 7.74 2.84
N PRO A 19 7.71 8.60 3.52
CA PRO A 19 7.50 8.86 4.94
C PRO A 19 6.06 9.33 5.22
N GLY A 20 5.42 8.73 6.22
CA GLY A 20 4.02 9.00 6.59
C GLY A 20 3.01 8.01 6.02
N ASP A 21 3.40 7.20 5.04
CA ASP A 21 2.54 6.16 4.49
C ASP A 21 2.53 4.90 5.36
N CYS A 22 1.40 4.18 5.28
CA CYS A 22 1.24 2.85 5.89
C CYS A 22 1.26 1.76 4.80
N PHE A 23 1.77 0.59 5.16
CA PHE A 23 1.76 -0.60 4.30
C PHE A 23 1.46 -1.86 5.09
N ALA A 24 1.02 -2.90 4.35
CA ALA A 24 0.54 -4.17 4.89
C ALA A 24 -0.65 -4.03 5.87
N GLU A 25 -1.31 -2.88 5.91
CA GLU A 25 -2.41 -2.57 6.83
C GLU A 25 -3.65 -3.43 6.56
N VAL A 26 -3.89 -3.82 5.31
CA VAL A 26 -4.98 -4.76 4.97
C VAL A 26 -4.74 -6.17 5.50
N MET A 27 -3.53 -6.49 6.00
CA MET A 27 -3.19 -7.79 6.56
C MET A 27 -3.64 -7.97 8.01
N ILE A 28 -4.15 -6.91 8.66
CA ILE A 28 -4.60 -6.94 10.06
C ILE A 28 -5.66 -8.03 10.30
N TYR A 29 -6.51 -8.32 9.32
CA TYR A 29 -7.55 -9.34 9.39
C TYR A 29 -7.43 -10.40 8.28
N ALA A 30 -6.27 -10.52 7.64
CA ALA A 30 -6.08 -11.48 6.55
C ALA A 30 -6.04 -12.93 7.08
N ASP A 31 -6.78 -13.82 6.42
CA ASP A 31 -6.75 -15.25 6.65
C ASP A 31 -6.53 -16.00 5.31
N PRO A 32 -5.38 -16.68 5.11
CA PRO A 32 -4.27 -16.81 6.04
C PRO A 32 -3.45 -15.50 6.20
N PRO A 33 -2.75 -15.29 7.33
CA PRO A 33 -1.95 -14.10 7.58
C PRO A 33 -0.66 -14.12 6.75
N ARG A 34 -0.77 -13.77 5.47
CA ARG A 34 0.34 -13.75 4.50
C ARG A 34 0.44 -12.40 3.83
N TYR A 35 1.62 -11.81 3.87
CA TYR A 35 1.89 -10.59 3.12
C TYR A 35 1.68 -10.81 1.62
N ALA A 36 0.93 -9.91 0.97
CA ALA A 36 0.65 -9.98 -0.45
C ALA A 36 1.87 -9.67 -1.34
N CYS A 37 2.90 -9.03 -0.79
CA CYS A 37 4.09 -8.61 -1.53
C CYS A 37 5.29 -8.42 -0.60
N TYR A 38 6.47 -8.30 -1.19
CA TYR A 38 7.70 -7.95 -0.50
C TYR A 38 7.82 -6.43 -0.34
N ALA A 39 8.52 -6.00 0.70
CA ALA A 39 8.87 -4.62 0.95
C ALA A 39 10.39 -4.50 1.10
N GLU A 40 10.98 -3.53 0.43
CA GLU A 40 12.43 -3.26 0.48
C GLU A 40 12.67 -1.76 0.64
N ALA A 41 13.54 -1.39 1.56
CA ALA A 41 13.96 -0.01 1.76
C ALA A 41 14.92 0.42 0.64
N LEU A 42 14.61 1.51 -0.05
CA LEU A 42 15.47 2.06 -1.12
C LEU A 42 16.61 2.94 -0.59
N LYS A 43 16.52 3.33 0.67
CA LYS A 43 17.48 4.16 1.40
C LYS A 43 17.38 3.84 2.89
N SER A 44 18.32 4.33 3.69
CA SER A 44 18.19 4.27 5.16
C SER A 44 16.84 4.84 5.58
N SER A 45 16.03 4.00 6.24
CA SER A 45 14.63 4.28 6.54
C SER A 45 14.27 3.69 7.90
N GLU A 46 13.42 4.39 8.64
CA GLU A 46 12.83 3.90 9.88
C GLU A 46 11.36 3.57 9.65
N VAL A 47 10.90 2.48 10.25
CA VAL A 47 9.52 2.02 10.16
C VAL A 47 9.00 1.73 11.55
N LEU A 48 7.79 2.21 11.83
CA LEU A 48 7.08 1.89 13.06
C LEU A 48 6.23 0.65 12.83
N MET A 49 6.46 -0.38 13.65
CA MET A 49 5.65 -1.60 13.66
C MET A 49 4.60 -1.50 14.76
N ILE A 50 3.35 -1.76 14.42
CA ILE A 50 2.27 -1.97 15.38
C ILE A 50 1.91 -3.47 15.38
N PRO A 51 1.97 -4.17 16.51
CA PRO A 51 1.50 -5.55 16.59
C PRO A 51 0.04 -5.68 16.19
N VAL A 52 -0.28 -6.68 15.36
CA VAL A 52 -1.65 -6.89 14.83
C VAL A 52 -2.68 -6.93 15.95
N LYS A 53 -2.41 -7.68 17.02
CA LYS A 53 -3.32 -7.79 18.16
C LYS A 53 -3.56 -6.46 18.86
N ALA A 54 -2.50 -5.67 19.11
CA ALA A 54 -2.64 -4.35 19.72
C ALA A 54 -3.46 -3.39 18.84
N TYR A 55 -3.31 -3.49 17.52
CA TYR A 55 -4.13 -2.71 16.59
C TYR A 55 -5.60 -3.15 16.62
N GLN A 56 -5.86 -4.46 16.63
CA GLN A 56 -7.22 -5.02 16.76
C GLN A 56 -7.90 -4.57 18.06
N ASP A 57 -7.22 -4.72 19.19
CA ASP A 57 -7.72 -4.27 20.51
C ASP A 57 -8.02 -2.76 20.50
N MET A 58 -7.19 -1.95 19.84
CA MET A 58 -7.43 -0.50 19.67
C MET A 58 -8.68 -0.21 18.82
N LEU A 59 -8.90 -0.96 17.74
CA LEU A 59 -10.10 -0.79 16.91
C LEU A 59 -11.38 -1.21 17.66
N GLU A 60 -11.31 -2.28 18.45
CA GLU A 60 -12.44 -2.81 19.23
C GLU A 60 -12.81 -1.89 20.39
N SER A 61 -11.82 -1.32 21.08
CA SER A 61 -12.04 -0.42 22.22
C SER A 61 -12.65 0.92 21.85
N ASN A 62 -12.53 1.38 20.61
CA ASN A 62 -13.07 2.68 20.19
C ASN A 62 -13.56 2.68 18.72
N PRO A 63 -14.90 2.69 18.51
CA PRO A 63 -15.49 2.70 17.17
C PRO A 63 -15.04 3.86 16.28
N LYS A 64 -14.61 4.99 16.85
CA LYS A 64 -14.09 6.11 16.05
C LYS A 64 -12.81 5.74 15.30
N TYR A 65 -11.94 4.92 15.89
CA TYR A 65 -10.72 4.44 15.25
C TYR A 65 -11.03 3.44 14.14
N ALA A 66 -11.97 2.52 14.37
CA ALA A 66 -12.48 1.61 13.34
C ALA A 66 -13.04 2.39 12.13
N GLN A 67 -13.85 3.43 12.36
CA GLN A 67 -14.34 4.26 11.26
C GLN A 67 -13.24 5.04 10.52
N ALA A 68 -12.21 5.50 11.24
CA ALA A 68 -11.07 6.17 10.63
C ALA A 68 -10.26 5.21 9.73
N ALA A 69 -10.00 3.99 10.22
CA ALA A 69 -9.36 2.93 9.44
C ALA A 69 -10.18 2.57 8.19
N LEU A 70 -11.50 2.38 8.34
CA LEU A 70 -12.40 2.10 7.21
C LEU A 70 -12.39 3.21 6.15
N ARG A 71 -12.45 4.48 6.56
CA ARG A 71 -12.33 5.62 5.64
C ARG A 71 -11.00 5.63 4.90
N HIS A 72 -9.91 5.36 5.61
CA HIS A 72 -8.59 5.24 5.00
C HIS A 72 -8.53 4.11 3.96
N TYR A 73 -9.00 2.90 4.31
CA TYR A 73 -9.03 1.76 3.40
C TYR A 73 -9.91 2.00 2.17
N ALA A 74 -11.09 2.62 2.35
CA ALA A 74 -11.96 2.97 1.24
C ALA A 74 -11.28 3.93 0.26
N LYS A 75 -10.62 4.99 0.76
CA LYS A 75 -9.85 5.92 -0.08
C LYS A 75 -8.74 5.20 -0.83
N ARG A 76 -8.02 4.28 -0.16
CA ARG A 76 -6.93 3.51 -0.77
C ARG A 76 -7.42 2.53 -1.84
N ALA A 77 -8.56 1.88 -1.61
CA ALA A 77 -9.18 0.98 -2.58
C ALA A 77 -9.58 1.74 -3.85
N VAL A 78 -10.23 2.90 -3.72
CA VAL A 78 -10.61 3.76 -4.86
C VAL A 78 -9.38 4.22 -5.65
N SER A 79 -8.32 4.67 -4.97
CA SER A 79 -7.07 5.06 -5.63
C SER A 79 -6.50 3.92 -6.45
N ARG A 80 -6.41 2.71 -5.86
CA ARG A 80 -5.87 1.53 -6.56
C ARG A 80 -6.68 1.15 -7.79
N PHE A 81 -8.01 1.31 -7.76
CA PHE A 81 -8.83 1.09 -8.95
C PHE A 81 -8.49 2.09 -10.07
N HIS A 82 -8.31 3.36 -9.72
CA HIS A 82 -7.91 4.38 -10.69
C HIS A 82 -6.51 4.10 -11.26
N ASP A 83 -5.57 3.65 -10.43
CA ASP A 83 -4.22 3.28 -10.87
C ASP A 83 -4.26 2.10 -11.85
N LEU A 84 -5.09 1.08 -11.57
CA LEU A 84 -5.29 -0.06 -12.47
C LEU A 84 -5.93 0.35 -13.80
N GLU A 85 -6.88 1.28 -13.78
CA GLU A 85 -7.49 1.85 -14.99
C GLU A 85 -6.44 2.60 -15.83
N ILE A 86 -5.62 3.45 -15.20
CA ILE A 86 -4.50 4.14 -15.86
C ILE A 86 -3.51 3.13 -16.46
N MET A 87 -3.19 2.05 -15.75
CA MET A 87 -2.28 1.01 -16.26
C MET A 87 -2.84 0.20 -17.44
N THR A 88 -4.16 0.06 -17.55
CA THR A 88 -4.82 -0.73 -18.60
C THR A 88 -5.28 0.09 -19.79
N VAL A 89 -5.56 1.38 -19.61
CA VAL A 89 -6.12 2.28 -20.63
C VAL A 89 -5.09 3.26 -21.19
N GLN A 90 -4.14 3.75 -20.38
CA GLN A 90 -3.16 4.75 -20.84
C GLN A 90 -1.89 4.11 -21.40
N ASN A 91 -1.35 4.71 -22.46
CA ASN A 91 -0.06 4.32 -23.04
C ASN A 91 1.10 4.63 -22.06
N ALA A 92 2.25 3.97 -22.23
CA ALA A 92 3.36 4.04 -21.27
C ALA A 92 3.92 5.47 -21.05
N ARG A 93 3.81 6.35 -22.05
CA ARG A 93 4.28 7.74 -21.97
C ARG A 93 3.44 8.55 -20.99
N ASP A 94 2.11 8.45 -21.08
CA ASP A 94 1.19 9.22 -20.24
C ASP A 94 1.32 8.82 -18.76
N ARG A 95 1.55 7.53 -18.49
CA ARG A 95 1.82 7.03 -17.13
C ARG A 95 3.11 7.61 -16.54
N LEU A 96 4.16 7.73 -17.35
CA LEU A 96 5.43 8.33 -16.90
C LEU A 96 5.25 9.81 -16.57
N ILE A 97 4.51 10.56 -17.40
CA ILE A 97 4.24 11.98 -17.15
C ILE A 97 3.47 12.15 -15.84
N ARG A 98 2.41 11.36 -15.61
CA ARG A 98 1.61 11.41 -14.37
C ARG A 98 2.47 11.14 -13.13
N TYR A 99 3.28 10.08 -13.16
CA TYR A 99 4.18 9.74 -12.06
C TYR A 99 5.15 10.88 -11.72
N LEU A 100 5.70 11.55 -12.74
CA LEU A 100 6.60 12.69 -12.53
C LEU A 100 5.85 13.91 -11.97
N ILE A 101 4.59 14.14 -12.36
CA ILE A 101 3.76 15.21 -11.81
C ILE A 101 3.45 14.96 -10.33
N ASP A 102 3.10 13.73 -9.96
CA ASP A 102 2.78 13.37 -8.57
C ASP A 102 3.99 13.48 -7.62
N LEU A 103 5.21 13.55 -8.16
CA LEU A 103 6.45 13.80 -7.42
C LEU A 103 6.80 15.29 -7.25
N LEU A 104 6.04 16.20 -7.87
CA LEU A 104 6.24 17.65 -7.72
C LEU A 104 5.66 18.17 -6.39
N PRO A 105 6.29 19.17 -5.77
CA PRO A 105 5.88 19.73 -4.47
C PRO A 105 4.56 20.51 -4.52
#